data_AF-A0A7Y9X8V8-F1
#
_entry.id   AF-A0A7Y9X8V8-F1
#
_cell.length_a   1.000
_cell.length_b   1.000
_cell.length_c   1.000
_cell.angle_alpha   90.00
_cell.angle_beta   90.00
_cell.angle_gamma   90.00
#
_symmetry.space_group_name_H-M   'P 1'
#
loop_
_entity.id
_entity.type
_entity.pdbx_description
1 polymer ?
#
loop_
_entity_poly.entity_id
_entity_poly.type
_entity_poly.pdbx_seq_one_letter_code
_entity_poly.pdbx_strand_id
1 'polypeptide(L)'
;MTATLTRAAAVAAAVADHLATPDQGRALAGDRWWPQSLAHGAAGVALLHIERARAGESSWDRAREWLACAVSDGVDASVSAHLYYGLPAVAFVVHQAATVRPEYERERDRLDAALAQIVIRRLERAHTRIDAGRLPVLAEFDTIRGLAGLGALLLVRQDNRELLELARRVLTYLVRLTEPVTADGQELPGWWTLVGPSGRESAEFPGGHANTGMAHGIAGPLTTLAVALGHGIEVEDHAEAIKRILAWLDTWQQESRGGVWWPYWITRAQLDGTQALVGPQRPSWCYGTAGLAHAQLLAASALGDNDRQVRAHKVLTDTFSTALTAGTVADSSLCHGYAGLALLAHNTGTGDTRRLCAPIVNDNDPDVAAHRLLTESGIGFLEGGAGTAMALHSLTTASPHWGWSAFLLTAPEESPLS
;
A
#
# COMPACT_ATOMS: atom_id res chain seq x y z
N MET A 1 -26.79 11.79 -2.96
CA MET A 1 -25.79 11.38 -1.96
C MET A 1 -26.51 10.93 -0.69
N THR A 2 -26.19 9.77 -0.11
CA THR A 2 -26.83 9.29 1.12
C THR A 2 -26.33 10.05 2.36
N ALA A 3 -27.08 10.05 3.47
CA ALA A 3 -26.70 10.75 4.71
C ALA A 3 -25.29 10.37 5.21
N THR A 4 -24.90 9.10 5.12
CA THR A 4 -23.54 8.65 5.50
C THR A 4 -22.46 9.24 4.62
N LEU A 5 -22.67 9.32 3.30
CA LEU A 5 -21.68 9.89 2.38
C LEU A 5 -21.60 11.41 2.52
N THR A 6 -22.71 12.08 2.80
CA THR A 6 -22.70 13.50 3.17
C THR A 6 -21.87 13.75 4.43
N ARG A 7 -22.02 12.91 5.46
CA ARG A 7 -21.18 12.99 6.67
C ARG A 7 -19.71 12.66 6.38
N ALA A 8 -19.43 11.67 5.53
CA ALA A 8 -18.07 11.36 5.10
C ALA A 8 -17.36 12.55 4.45
N ALA A 9 -18.02 13.25 3.54
CA ALA A 9 -17.48 14.46 2.92
C ALA A 9 -17.20 15.56 3.96
N ALA A 10 -18.14 15.76 4.90
CA ALA A 10 -18.00 16.77 5.95
C ALA A 10 -16.85 16.46 6.93
N VAL A 11 -16.70 15.19 7.35
CA VAL A 11 -15.58 14.76 8.22
C VAL A 11 -14.24 14.90 7.50
N ALA A 12 -14.18 14.55 6.21
CA ALA A 12 -12.96 14.74 5.41
C ALA A 12 -12.55 16.21 5.33
N ALA A 13 -13.52 17.12 5.17
CA ALA A 13 -13.27 18.56 5.16
C ALA A 13 -12.79 19.07 6.52
N ALA A 14 -13.47 18.68 7.61
CA ALA A 14 -13.10 19.07 8.98
C ALA A 14 -11.68 18.61 9.36
N VAL A 15 -11.29 17.37 9.00
CA VAL A 15 -9.89 16.91 9.20
C VAL A 15 -8.90 17.78 8.42
N ALA A 16 -9.21 18.11 7.16
CA ALA A 16 -8.34 18.96 6.34
C ALA A 16 -8.23 20.39 6.90
N ASP A 17 -9.28 20.92 7.52
CA ASP A 17 -9.27 22.23 8.17
C ASP A 17 -8.48 22.24 9.50
N HIS A 18 -8.56 21.17 10.29
CA HIS A 18 -7.69 20.98 11.44
C HIS A 18 -6.21 20.79 11.06
N LEU A 19 -5.94 20.40 9.81
CA LEU A 19 -4.60 20.30 9.23
C LEU A 19 -4.34 21.41 8.21
N ALA A 20 -4.97 22.58 8.33
CA ALA A 20 -4.84 23.65 7.34
C ALA A 20 -3.40 24.19 7.24
N THR A 21 -2.65 24.19 8.34
CA THR A 21 -1.28 24.72 8.41
C THR A 21 -0.31 23.72 9.06
N PRO A 22 0.99 23.77 8.70
CA PRO A 22 2.03 22.97 9.36
C PRO A 22 2.10 23.13 10.88
N ASP A 23 1.83 24.32 11.42
CA ASP A 23 1.88 24.59 12.86
C ASP A 23 0.78 23.84 13.62
N GLN A 24 -0.44 23.79 13.07
CA GLN A 24 -1.53 22.99 13.64
C GLN A 24 -1.17 21.49 13.65
N GLY A 25 -0.66 20.97 12.54
CA GLY A 25 -0.28 19.57 12.48
C GLY A 25 0.92 19.24 13.36
N ARG A 26 1.88 20.16 13.53
CA ARG A 26 2.99 19.99 14.48
C ARG A 26 2.48 19.90 15.92
N ALA A 27 1.52 20.75 16.30
CA ALA A 27 0.90 20.70 17.62
C ALA A 27 0.20 19.36 17.88
N LEU A 28 -0.44 18.78 16.86
CA LEU A 28 -1.09 17.47 16.94
C LEU A 28 -0.11 16.29 16.93
N ALA A 29 0.99 16.38 16.18
CA ALA A 29 1.95 15.29 16.03
C ALA A 29 2.84 15.10 17.28
N GLY A 30 3.17 16.19 17.98
CA GLY A 30 4.11 16.15 19.12
C GLY A 30 5.42 15.47 18.74
N ASP A 31 5.85 14.48 19.54
CA ASP A 31 7.10 13.74 19.34
C ASP A 31 7.10 12.82 18.09
N ARG A 32 5.95 12.64 17.43
CA ARG A 32 5.80 11.84 16.20
C ARG A 32 6.01 12.66 14.93
N TRP A 33 6.59 13.85 15.03
CA TRP A 33 6.84 14.75 13.91
C TRP A 33 7.87 14.18 12.92
N TRP A 34 7.43 13.84 11.70
CA TRP A 34 8.28 13.22 10.69
C TRP A 34 8.05 13.79 9.28
N PRO A 35 8.55 14.98 8.94
CA PRO A 35 8.14 15.76 7.76
C PRO A 35 8.10 15.00 6.45
N GLN A 36 9.19 14.29 6.12
CA GLN A 36 9.35 13.58 4.86
C GLN A 36 8.58 12.25 4.80
N SER A 37 7.89 11.85 5.87
CA SER A 37 7.14 10.61 5.93
C SER A 37 5.80 10.76 5.22
N LEU A 38 5.60 10.01 4.14
CA LEU A 38 4.28 9.85 3.53
C LEU A 38 3.34 9.14 4.51
N ALA A 39 3.83 8.13 5.23
CA ALA A 39 3.02 7.35 6.16
C ALA A 39 2.53 8.17 7.36
N HIS A 40 3.40 8.99 7.95
CA HIS A 40 3.17 9.54 9.30
C HIS A 40 3.27 11.07 9.40
N GLY A 41 3.64 11.79 8.33
CA GLY A 41 3.99 13.20 8.45
C GLY A 41 3.54 14.09 7.30
N ALA A 42 4.26 15.21 7.15
CA ALA A 42 3.87 16.34 6.31
C ALA A 42 3.65 15.96 4.84
N ALA A 43 4.44 15.04 4.29
CA ALA A 43 4.26 14.58 2.91
C ALA A 43 2.88 13.94 2.68
N GLY A 44 2.37 13.16 3.65
CA GLY A 44 1.02 12.58 3.60
C GLY A 44 -0.09 13.62 3.71
N VAL A 45 0.10 14.63 4.58
CA VAL A 45 -0.85 15.74 4.72
C VAL A 45 -0.86 16.62 3.47
N ALA A 46 0.29 16.84 2.85
CA ALA A 46 0.41 17.55 1.57
C ALA A 46 -0.42 16.86 0.48
N LEU A 47 -0.36 15.52 0.41
CA LEU A 47 -1.12 14.74 -0.56
C LEU A 47 -2.64 14.93 -0.41
N LEU A 48 -3.16 14.96 0.84
CA LEU A 48 -4.57 15.30 1.10
C LEU A 48 -4.93 16.68 0.52
N HIS A 49 -4.11 17.70 0.76
CA HIS A 49 -4.39 19.04 0.26
C HIS A 49 -4.23 19.18 -1.26
N ILE A 50 -3.34 18.41 -1.89
CA ILE A 50 -3.21 18.34 -3.35
C ILE A 50 -4.51 17.86 -3.97
N GLU A 51 -5.07 16.74 -3.48
CA GLU A 51 -6.30 16.17 -4.05
C GLU A 51 -7.53 17.05 -3.77
N ARG A 52 -7.64 17.65 -2.58
CA ARG A 52 -8.71 18.62 -2.31
C ARG A 52 -8.61 19.87 -3.21
N ALA A 53 -7.40 20.35 -3.48
CA ALA A 53 -7.20 21.48 -4.40
C ALA A 53 -7.51 21.08 -5.85
N ARG A 54 -7.18 19.85 -6.27
CA ARG A 54 -7.58 19.29 -7.58
C ARG A 54 -9.09 19.28 -7.74
N ALA A 55 -9.84 18.94 -6.69
CA ALA A 55 -11.29 18.95 -6.67
C ALA A 55 -11.91 20.37 -6.56
N GLY A 56 -11.09 21.43 -6.41
CA GLY A 56 -11.55 22.80 -6.21
C GLY A 56 -12.13 23.07 -4.82
N GLU A 57 -11.88 22.19 -3.84
CA GLU A 57 -12.44 22.26 -2.48
C GLU A 57 -11.52 22.98 -1.47
N SER A 58 -10.29 23.30 -1.85
CA SER A 58 -9.34 24.05 -1.01
C SER A 58 -8.36 24.89 -1.85
N SER A 59 -7.73 25.89 -1.20
CA SER A 59 -6.64 26.63 -1.83
C SER A 59 -5.40 25.74 -2.00
N TRP A 60 -4.72 25.91 -3.14
CA TRP A 60 -3.40 25.34 -3.39
C TRP A 60 -2.34 25.80 -2.38
N ASP A 61 -2.54 26.94 -1.71
CA ASP A 61 -1.58 27.46 -0.73
C ASP A 61 -1.32 26.47 0.41
N ARG A 62 -2.36 25.74 0.86
CA ARG A 62 -2.22 24.70 1.90
C ARG A 62 -1.31 23.56 1.43
N ALA A 63 -1.52 23.08 0.20
CA ALA A 63 -0.67 22.06 -0.41
C ALA A 63 0.79 22.53 -0.51
N ARG A 64 1.02 23.77 -0.95
CA ARG A 64 2.35 24.38 -1.05
C ARG A 64 3.05 24.48 0.31
N GLU A 65 2.35 24.93 1.36
CA GLU A 65 2.91 25.05 2.71
C GLU A 65 3.31 23.69 3.28
N TRP A 66 2.48 22.67 3.10
CA TRP A 66 2.79 21.31 3.54
C TRP A 66 3.91 20.65 2.72
N LEU A 67 3.99 20.91 1.42
CA LEU A 67 5.11 20.49 0.57
C LEU A 67 6.43 21.13 1.03
N ALA A 68 6.44 22.44 1.27
CA ALA A 68 7.62 23.15 1.78
C ALA A 68 8.04 22.62 3.16
N CYS A 69 7.07 22.35 4.04
CA CYS A 69 7.29 21.73 5.33
C CYS A 69 7.91 20.33 5.23
N ALA A 70 7.44 19.50 4.29
CA ALA A 70 7.95 18.14 4.11
C ALA A 70 9.44 18.09 3.76
N VAL A 71 9.99 19.14 3.13
CA VAL A 71 11.38 19.18 2.64
C VAL A 71 12.25 20.22 3.35
N SER A 72 11.76 20.86 4.43
CA SER A 72 12.44 22.00 5.07
C SER A 72 13.83 21.68 5.58
N ASP A 73 14.05 20.45 6.02
CA ASP A 73 15.29 19.99 6.65
C ASP A 73 16.15 19.16 5.67
N GLY A 74 15.90 19.32 4.36
CA GLY A 74 16.46 18.48 3.30
C GLY A 74 15.63 17.22 3.05
N VAL A 75 16.13 16.35 2.16
CA VAL A 75 15.46 15.09 1.78
C VAL A 75 16.44 13.93 1.90
N ASP A 76 16.07 12.88 2.64
CA ASP A 76 16.87 11.66 2.75
C ASP A 76 16.86 10.90 1.42
N ALA A 77 17.97 10.94 0.71
CA ALA A 77 18.21 10.24 -0.55
C ALA A 77 19.09 8.99 -0.40
N SER A 78 19.26 8.50 0.84
CA SER A 78 20.05 7.30 1.11
C SER A 78 19.35 6.03 0.61
N VAL A 79 20.08 4.92 0.65
CA VAL A 79 19.55 3.58 0.31
C VAL A 79 18.49 3.07 1.29
N SER A 80 18.31 3.71 2.45
CA SER A 80 17.20 3.43 3.37
C SER A 80 15.92 4.20 3.03
N ALA A 81 15.95 5.14 2.08
CA ALA A 81 14.75 5.81 1.61
C ALA A 81 13.87 4.83 0.80
N HIS A 82 12.55 5.00 0.93
CA HIS A 82 11.56 4.10 0.35
C HIS A 82 10.25 4.84 0.05
N LEU A 83 9.27 4.15 -0.55
CA LEU A 83 8.00 4.74 -0.98
C LEU A 83 7.27 5.55 0.11
N TYR A 84 7.46 5.20 1.38
CA TYR A 84 6.80 5.84 2.51
C TYR A 84 7.68 6.83 3.30
N TYR A 85 8.95 6.98 2.94
CA TYR A 85 9.88 7.90 3.63
C TYR A 85 11.05 8.35 2.75
N GLY A 86 11.39 9.64 2.86
CA GLY A 86 12.55 10.23 2.18
C GLY A 86 12.27 10.52 0.71
N LEU A 87 13.30 10.42 -0.12
CA LEU A 87 13.24 10.86 -1.52
C LEU A 87 12.14 10.20 -2.35
N PRO A 88 11.91 8.87 -2.31
CA PRO A 88 10.82 8.27 -3.09
C PRO A 88 9.43 8.73 -2.66
N ALA A 89 9.21 8.94 -1.36
CA ALA A 89 7.96 9.51 -0.84
C ALA A 89 7.73 10.95 -1.35
N VAL A 90 8.76 11.80 -1.29
CA VAL A 90 8.68 13.17 -1.80
C VAL A 90 8.47 13.17 -3.33
N ALA A 91 9.17 12.32 -4.06
CA ALA A 91 9.00 12.16 -5.51
C ALA A 91 7.56 11.81 -5.89
N PHE A 92 6.93 10.90 -5.14
CA PHE A 92 5.53 10.53 -5.34
C PHE A 92 4.58 11.74 -5.14
N VAL A 93 4.72 12.46 -4.03
CA VAL A 93 3.82 13.59 -3.72
C VAL A 93 4.05 14.75 -4.70
N VAL A 94 5.29 15.04 -5.09
CA VAL A 94 5.60 16.07 -6.09
C VAL A 94 5.08 15.68 -7.48
N HIS A 95 5.09 14.38 -7.83
CA HIS A 95 4.44 13.92 -9.05
C HIS A 95 2.93 14.19 -9.04
N GLN A 96 2.23 13.89 -7.93
CA GLN A 96 0.80 14.23 -7.80
C GLN A 96 0.57 15.75 -7.85
N ALA A 97 1.49 16.55 -7.31
CA ALA A 97 1.41 18.00 -7.44
C ALA A 97 1.58 18.48 -8.89
N ALA A 98 2.50 17.88 -9.64
CA ALA A 98 2.77 18.23 -11.03
C ALA A 98 1.57 17.95 -11.95
N THR A 99 0.73 16.95 -11.66
CA THR A 99 -0.50 16.69 -12.44
C THR A 99 -1.61 17.72 -12.18
N VAL A 100 -1.48 18.55 -11.14
CA VAL A 100 -2.37 19.72 -10.90
C VAL A 100 -1.71 21.02 -11.38
N ARG A 101 -0.39 21.13 -11.19
CA ARG A 101 0.38 22.37 -11.34
C ARG A 101 1.65 22.11 -12.13
N PRO A 102 1.69 22.53 -13.41
CA PRO A 102 2.87 22.34 -14.28
C PRO A 102 4.18 22.94 -13.73
N GLU A 103 4.09 23.92 -12.83
CA GLU A 103 5.27 24.51 -12.17
C GLU A 103 6.11 23.52 -11.36
N TYR A 104 5.58 22.34 -11.00
CA TYR A 104 6.31 21.29 -10.28
C TYR A 104 6.98 20.25 -11.20
N GLU A 105 6.81 20.33 -12.53
CA GLU A 105 7.38 19.36 -13.47
C GLU A 105 8.91 19.28 -13.38
N ARG A 106 9.58 20.43 -13.23
CA ARG A 106 11.04 20.49 -13.14
C ARG A 106 11.55 19.81 -11.87
N GLU A 107 10.90 20.03 -10.74
CA GLU A 107 11.23 19.42 -9.46
C GLU A 107 10.96 17.92 -9.48
N ARG A 108 9.85 17.49 -10.09
CA ARG A 108 9.53 16.09 -10.35
C ARG A 108 10.67 15.40 -11.12
N ASP A 109 11.10 15.97 -12.25
CA ASP A 109 12.14 15.35 -13.10
C ASP A 109 13.50 15.25 -12.37
N ARG A 110 13.83 16.20 -11.51
CA ARG A 110 15.03 16.13 -10.65
C ARG A 110 14.92 15.00 -9.62
N LEU A 111 13.77 14.84 -9.00
CA LEU A 111 13.51 13.78 -8.02
C LEU A 111 13.52 12.41 -8.70
N ASP A 112 13.04 12.30 -9.93
CA ASP A 112 13.09 11.06 -10.73
C ASP A 112 14.52 10.59 -10.99
N ALA A 113 15.42 11.50 -11.38
CA ALA A 113 16.81 11.17 -11.60
C ALA A 113 17.47 10.64 -10.32
N ALA A 114 17.16 11.22 -9.16
CA ALA A 114 17.66 10.77 -7.87
C ALA A 114 17.01 9.43 -7.41
N LEU A 115 15.72 9.26 -7.66
CA LEU A 115 14.98 8.01 -7.42
C LEU A 115 15.61 6.86 -8.21
N ALA A 116 15.92 7.09 -9.48
CA ALA A 116 16.54 6.09 -10.34
C ALA A 116 17.85 5.55 -9.75
N GLN A 117 18.70 6.44 -9.21
CA GLN A 117 19.94 6.04 -8.56
C GLN A 117 19.72 5.19 -7.29
N ILE A 118 18.69 5.49 -6.50
CA ILE A 118 18.34 4.69 -5.32
C ILE A 118 17.93 3.28 -5.76
N VAL A 119 17.03 3.17 -6.74
CA VAL A 119 16.52 1.89 -7.23
C VAL A 119 17.65 1.05 -7.84
N ILE A 120 18.53 1.64 -8.66
CA ILE A 120 19.67 0.94 -9.26
C ILE A 120 20.56 0.30 -8.18
N ARG A 121 20.97 1.07 -7.16
CA ARG A 121 21.80 0.55 -6.06
C ARG A 121 21.12 -0.58 -5.28
N ARG A 122 19.80 -0.51 -5.13
CA ARG A 122 19.04 -1.54 -4.42
C ARG A 122 18.90 -2.81 -5.25
N LEU A 123 18.69 -2.68 -6.56
CA LEU A 123 18.69 -3.81 -7.50
C LEU A 123 20.05 -4.52 -7.53
N GLU A 124 21.15 -3.78 -7.57
CA GLU A 124 22.51 -4.37 -7.54
C GLU A 124 22.72 -5.21 -6.28
N ARG A 125 22.31 -4.70 -5.11
CA ARG A 125 22.39 -5.44 -3.83
C ARG A 125 21.52 -6.70 -3.83
N ALA A 126 20.28 -6.56 -4.31
CA ALA A 126 19.32 -7.64 -4.40
C ALA A 126 19.81 -8.76 -5.33
N HIS A 127 20.31 -8.44 -6.52
CA HIS A 127 20.87 -9.43 -7.43
C HIS A 127 22.14 -10.08 -6.86
N THR A 128 23.05 -9.31 -6.28
CA THR A 128 24.24 -9.84 -5.58
C THR A 128 23.86 -10.81 -4.47
N ARG A 129 22.75 -10.58 -3.76
CA ARG A 129 22.22 -11.53 -2.77
C ARG A 129 21.73 -12.81 -3.45
N ILE A 130 20.88 -12.71 -4.48
CA ILE A 130 20.36 -13.89 -5.19
C ILE A 130 21.51 -14.74 -5.74
N ASP A 131 22.48 -14.11 -6.38
CA ASP A 131 23.63 -14.79 -7.00
C ASP A 131 24.51 -15.51 -5.97
N ALA A 132 24.46 -15.06 -4.71
CA ALA A 132 25.14 -15.70 -3.58
C ALA A 132 24.28 -16.73 -2.84
N GLY A 133 23.07 -17.05 -3.32
CA GLY A 133 22.16 -18.03 -2.71
C GLY A 133 21.65 -17.64 -1.32
N ARG A 134 21.66 -16.35 -0.96
CA ARG A 134 21.25 -15.88 0.37
C ARG A 134 19.76 -15.53 0.41
N LEU A 135 19.14 -15.71 1.57
CA LEU A 135 17.75 -15.33 1.83
C LEU A 135 17.57 -13.80 1.90
N PRO A 136 16.46 -13.25 1.38
CA PRO A 136 16.17 -11.82 1.47
C PRO A 136 15.73 -11.40 2.88
N VAL A 137 15.75 -10.09 3.12
CA VAL A 137 14.99 -9.44 4.21
C VAL A 137 13.73 -8.81 3.64
N LEU A 138 12.69 -8.64 4.46
CA LEU A 138 11.40 -8.06 4.04
C LEU A 138 11.56 -6.72 3.31
N ALA A 139 12.36 -5.82 3.88
CA ALA A 139 12.63 -4.50 3.33
C ALA A 139 13.35 -4.53 1.98
N GLU A 140 13.82 -5.67 1.46
CA GLU A 140 14.35 -5.79 0.11
C GLU A 140 13.23 -5.78 -0.93
N PHE A 141 12.14 -6.51 -0.68
CA PHE A 141 11.13 -6.82 -1.69
C PHE A 141 9.73 -6.26 -1.42
N ASP A 142 9.40 -5.94 -0.17
CA ASP A 142 8.04 -5.60 0.21
C ASP A 142 7.48 -4.27 -0.38
N THR A 143 6.21 -3.98 -0.10
CA THR A 143 5.53 -2.78 -0.59
C THR A 143 5.94 -1.53 0.19
N ILE A 144 6.13 -1.63 1.51
CA ILE A 144 6.39 -0.45 2.36
C ILE A 144 7.81 0.10 2.15
N ARG A 145 8.80 -0.78 2.13
CA ARG A 145 10.22 -0.45 2.10
C ARG A 145 10.93 -1.02 0.89
N GLY A 146 10.42 -2.06 0.28
CA GLY A 146 11.09 -2.85 -0.74
C GLY A 146 10.93 -2.37 -2.18
N LEU A 147 11.46 -3.20 -3.06
CA LEU A 147 11.46 -2.99 -4.50
C LEU A 147 10.06 -3.15 -5.12
N ALA A 148 9.10 -3.85 -4.49
CA ALA A 148 7.72 -3.86 -5.00
C ALA A 148 7.09 -2.46 -4.94
N GLY A 149 7.19 -1.77 -3.79
CA GLY A 149 6.68 -0.40 -3.66
C GLY A 149 7.39 0.60 -4.57
N LEU A 150 8.72 0.47 -4.72
CA LEU A 150 9.45 1.30 -5.68
C LEU A 150 9.10 0.97 -7.13
N GLY A 151 8.83 -0.29 -7.46
CA GLY A 151 8.32 -0.71 -8.76
C GLY A 151 6.98 -0.07 -9.08
N ALA A 152 6.04 -0.07 -8.12
CA ALA A 152 4.75 0.60 -8.25
C ALA A 152 4.91 2.10 -8.55
N LEU A 153 5.82 2.78 -7.85
CA LEU A 153 6.12 4.19 -8.10
C LEU A 153 6.69 4.44 -9.51
N LEU A 154 7.54 3.54 -10.01
CA LEU A 154 8.09 3.66 -11.37
C LEU A 154 7.03 3.39 -12.45
N LEU A 155 6.08 2.49 -12.20
CA LEU A 155 4.97 2.20 -13.13
C LEU A 155 4.05 3.40 -13.31
N VAL A 156 3.80 4.17 -12.24
CA VAL A 156 3.09 5.47 -12.31
C VAL A 156 3.76 6.44 -13.29
N ARG A 157 5.06 6.26 -13.55
CA ARG A 157 5.90 7.09 -14.43
C ARG A 157 6.26 6.42 -15.73
N GLN A 158 5.37 5.56 -16.24
CA GLN A 158 5.57 4.85 -17.51
C GLN A 158 5.72 5.76 -18.73
N ASP A 159 5.31 7.03 -18.64
CA ASP A 159 5.53 8.06 -19.67
C ASP A 159 7.02 8.40 -19.85
N ASN A 160 7.82 8.24 -18.80
CA ASN A 160 9.26 8.40 -18.85
C ASN A 160 9.94 7.08 -19.23
N ARG A 161 10.54 7.04 -20.44
CA ARG A 161 11.21 5.86 -20.98
C ARG A 161 12.31 5.30 -20.06
N GLU A 162 13.11 6.15 -19.42
CA GLU A 162 14.20 5.67 -18.55
C GLU A 162 13.66 5.01 -17.28
N LEU A 163 12.61 5.58 -16.69
CA LEU A 163 11.95 5.00 -15.53
C LEU A 163 11.17 3.73 -15.87
N LEU A 164 10.60 3.65 -17.07
CA LEU A 164 9.91 2.46 -17.57
C LEU A 164 10.87 1.28 -17.77
N GLU A 165 12.08 1.52 -18.29
CA GLU A 165 13.14 0.51 -18.37
C GLU A 165 13.62 0.09 -16.97
N LEU A 166 13.72 1.05 -16.04
CA LEU A 166 14.06 0.74 -14.66
C LEU A 166 12.96 -0.08 -13.95
N ALA A 167 11.69 0.18 -14.25
CA ALA A 167 10.56 -0.63 -13.79
C ALA A 167 10.70 -2.07 -14.28
N ARG A 168 11.06 -2.30 -15.56
CA ARG A 168 11.33 -3.65 -16.10
C ARG A 168 12.44 -4.37 -15.36
N ARG A 169 13.50 -3.66 -14.96
CA ARG A 169 14.57 -4.24 -14.13
C ARG A 169 14.06 -4.64 -12.74
N VAL A 170 13.18 -3.84 -12.13
CA VAL A 170 12.50 -4.20 -10.88
C VAL A 170 11.61 -5.44 -11.06
N LEU A 171 10.80 -5.50 -12.12
CA LEU A 171 9.97 -6.67 -12.42
C LEU A 171 10.81 -7.92 -12.64
N THR A 172 11.93 -7.81 -13.34
CA THR A 172 12.90 -8.91 -13.52
C THR A 172 13.44 -9.40 -12.18
N TYR A 173 13.75 -8.50 -11.25
CA TYR A 173 14.10 -8.87 -9.88
C TYR A 173 12.95 -9.58 -9.15
N LEU A 174 11.72 -9.07 -9.24
CA LEU A 174 10.56 -9.69 -8.58
C LEU A 174 10.27 -11.09 -9.14
N VAL A 175 10.47 -11.33 -10.44
CA VAL A 175 10.41 -12.67 -11.04
C VAL A 175 11.46 -13.57 -10.39
N ARG A 176 12.74 -13.15 -10.38
CA ARG A 176 13.84 -13.91 -9.75
C ARG A 176 13.63 -14.17 -8.26
N LEU A 177 12.95 -13.26 -7.55
CA LEU A 177 12.60 -13.43 -6.13
C LEU A 177 11.64 -14.60 -5.91
N THR A 178 10.80 -14.95 -6.88
CA THR A 178 9.86 -16.06 -6.73
C THR A 178 10.49 -17.43 -6.93
N GLU A 179 11.67 -17.50 -7.54
CA GLU A 179 12.36 -18.76 -7.78
C GLU A 179 12.71 -19.46 -6.46
N PRO A 180 12.44 -20.77 -6.33
CA PRO A 180 12.74 -21.50 -5.11
C PRO A 180 14.22 -21.43 -4.73
N VAL A 181 14.49 -21.42 -3.43
CA VAL A 181 15.84 -21.41 -2.85
C VAL A 181 16.02 -22.62 -1.95
N THR A 182 17.20 -23.24 -1.99
CA THR A 182 17.53 -24.33 -1.07
C THR A 182 18.25 -23.77 0.15
N ALA A 183 17.68 -23.97 1.34
CA ALA A 183 18.31 -23.63 2.61
C ALA A 183 18.16 -24.79 3.59
N ASP A 184 19.28 -25.18 4.22
CA ASP A 184 19.36 -26.32 5.16
C ASP A 184 18.82 -27.65 4.57
N GLY A 185 19.03 -27.86 3.26
CA GLY A 185 18.60 -29.08 2.56
C GLY A 185 17.10 -29.15 2.22
N GLN A 186 16.34 -28.09 2.50
CA GLN A 186 14.92 -27.96 2.16
C GLN A 186 14.74 -26.88 1.10
N GLU A 187 13.85 -27.14 0.14
CA GLU A 187 13.41 -26.14 -0.82
C GLU A 187 12.39 -25.20 -0.17
N LEU A 188 12.61 -23.90 -0.32
CA LEU A 188 11.80 -22.82 0.23
C LEU A 188 11.38 -21.87 -0.88
N PRO A 189 10.26 -21.14 -0.71
CA PRO A 189 9.95 -20.03 -1.61
C PRO A 189 11.06 -18.97 -1.57
N GLY A 190 11.40 -18.36 -2.70
CA GLY A 190 12.52 -17.42 -2.80
C GLY A 190 12.40 -16.14 -1.97
N TRP A 191 11.21 -15.84 -1.44
CA TRP A 191 10.94 -14.73 -0.51
C TRP A 191 10.98 -15.14 0.97
N TRP A 192 11.50 -16.32 1.30
CA TRP A 192 11.69 -16.75 2.68
C TRP A 192 12.65 -15.82 3.43
N THR A 193 12.27 -15.33 4.60
CA THR A 193 13.05 -14.37 5.40
C THR A 193 13.37 -14.94 6.78
N LEU A 194 14.54 -14.59 7.31
CA LEU A 194 14.93 -14.92 8.70
C LEU A 194 14.59 -13.82 9.70
N VAL A 195 14.30 -12.60 9.24
CA VAL A 195 13.85 -11.52 10.11
C VAL A 195 12.34 -11.60 10.32
N GLY A 196 11.89 -11.29 11.54
CA GLY A 196 10.47 -11.20 11.85
C GLY A 196 9.81 -9.96 11.21
N PRO A 197 8.49 -9.79 11.40
CA PRO A 197 7.72 -8.70 10.78
C PRO A 197 8.21 -7.28 11.09
N SER A 198 8.95 -7.08 12.19
CA SER A 198 9.59 -5.80 12.53
C SER A 198 10.83 -5.48 11.66
N GLY A 199 11.27 -6.42 10.84
CA GLY A 199 12.50 -6.37 10.06
C GLY A 199 13.76 -6.68 10.87
N ARG A 200 13.62 -7.19 12.10
CA ARG A 200 14.72 -7.59 12.99
C ARG A 200 14.66 -9.09 13.26
N GLU A 201 15.80 -9.67 13.61
CA GLU A 201 15.85 -11.04 14.13
C GLU A 201 14.92 -11.18 15.34
N SER A 202 14.16 -12.26 15.39
CA SER A 202 13.21 -12.53 16.45
C SER A 202 13.21 -14.01 16.81
N ALA A 203 13.25 -14.30 18.10
CA ALA A 203 13.15 -15.67 18.61
C ALA A 203 11.77 -16.32 18.33
N GLU A 204 10.76 -15.52 17.96
CA GLU A 204 9.43 -16.02 17.59
C GLU A 204 9.40 -16.67 16.20
N PHE A 205 10.43 -16.46 15.38
CA PHE A 205 10.52 -16.97 14.00
C PHE A 205 11.77 -17.83 13.79
N PRO A 206 11.96 -18.91 14.57
CA PRO A 206 13.09 -19.81 14.38
C PRO A 206 13.02 -20.44 12.98
N GLY A 207 14.13 -20.36 12.24
CA GLY A 207 14.19 -20.85 10.86
C GLY A 207 13.43 -19.99 9.84
N GLY A 208 12.88 -18.84 10.25
CA GLY A 208 12.25 -17.86 9.37
C GLY A 208 10.81 -18.17 8.96
N HIS A 209 10.34 -17.41 7.96
CA HIS A 209 8.99 -17.54 7.43
C HIS A 209 8.84 -17.03 5.99
N ALA A 210 7.81 -17.52 5.29
CA ALA A 210 7.27 -16.94 4.07
C ALA A 210 6.13 -15.96 4.43
N ASN A 211 6.35 -14.66 4.27
CA ASN A 211 5.35 -13.63 4.59
C ASN A 211 4.31 -13.48 3.47
N THR A 212 3.01 -13.45 3.80
CA THR A 212 1.92 -13.38 2.81
C THR A 212 1.34 -11.97 2.64
N GLY A 213 1.60 -11.03 3.57
CA GLY A 213 0.95 -9.73 3.60
C GLY A 213 1.20 -8.84 2.38
N MET A 214 0.31 -7.88 2.15
CA MET A 214 0.49 -6.84 1.12
C MET A 214 1.62 -5.88 1.50
N ALA A 215 1.68 -5.48 2.77
CA ALA A 215 2.65 -4.48 3.23
C ALA A 215 4.09 -5.03 3.24
N HIS A 216 4.26 -6.25 3.75
CA HIS A 216 5.55 -6.82 4.10
C HIS A 216 5.78 -8.24 3.54
N GLY A 217 4.92 -8.72 2.63
CA GLY A 217 4.96 -10.08 2.12
C GLY A 217 4.79 -10.18 0.62
N ILE A 218 4.53 -11.39 0.14
CA ILE A 218 4.52 -11.73 -1.28
C ILE A 218 3.34 -11.13 -2.05
N ALA A 219 2.27 -10.69 -1.36
CA ALA A 219 1.14 -10.04 -2.03
C ALA A 219 1.52 -8.68 -2.65
N GLY A 220 2.53 -7.98 -2.10
CA GLY A 220 3.09 -6.77 -2.70
C GLY A 220 3.74 -7.02 -4.08
N PRO A 221 4.76 -7.91 -4.17
CA PRO A 221 5.31 -8.38 -5.42
C PRO A 221 4.25 -8.93 -6.40
N LEU A 222 3.33 -9.77 -5.92
CA LEU A 222 2.23 -10.30 -6.75
C LEU A 222 1.44 -9.18 -7.42
N THR A 223 1.04 -8.19 -6.63
CA THR A 223 0.22 -7.08 -7.13
C THR A 223 1.01 -6.19 -8.09
N THR A 224 2.28 -5.95 -7.81
CA THR A 224 3.16 -5.15 -8.69
C THR A 224 3.34 -5.84 -10.05
N LEU A 225 3.57 -7.15 -10.07
CA LEU A 225 3.63 -7.96 -11.29
C LEU A 225 2.28 -7.93 -12.02
N ALA A 226 1.18 -8.21 -11.33
CA ALA A 226 -0.15 -8.21 -11.93
C ALA A 226 -0.53 -6.86 -12.57
N VAL A 227 -0.27 -5.74 -11.88
CA VAL A 227 -0.51 -4.40 -12.41
C VAL A 227 0.33 -4.15 -13.66
N ALA A 228 1.63 -4.47 -13.63
CA ALA A 228 2.49 -4.31 -14.80
C ALA A 228 1.97 -5.12 -16.00
N LEU A 229 1.62 -6.39 -15.78
CA LEU A 229 1.08 -7.26 -16.82
C LEU A 229 -0.26 -6.73 -17.38
N GLY A 230 -1.16 -6.24 -16.52
CA GLY A 230 -2.42 -5.61 -16.93
C GLY A 230 -2.25 -4.37 -17.83
N HIS A 231 -1.13 -3.66 -17.70
CA HIS A 231 -0.76 -2.54 -18.59
C HIS A 231 0.13 -2.96 -19.78
N GLY A 232 0.28 -4.26 -20.05
CA GLY A 232 1.12 -4.77 -21.14
C GLY A 232 2.62 -4.57 -20.91
N ILE A 233 3.04 -4.36 -19.66
CA ILE A 233 4.43 -4.24 -19.25
C ILE A 233 4.90 -5.58 -18.70
N GLU A 234 5.57 -6.36 -19.55
CA GLU A 234 6.05 -7.69 -19.21
C GLU A 234 7.58 -7.82 -19.31
N VAL A 235 8.09 -8.89 -18.69
CA VAL A 235 9.49 -9.33 -18.73
C VAL A 235 9.50 -10.85 -18.92
N GLU A 236 10.67 -11.46 -19.09
CA GLU A 236 10.80 -12.92 -19.16
C GLU A 236 10.23 -13.58 -17.89
N ASP A 237 9.51 -14.70 -18.08
CA ASP A 237 8.86 -15.50 -17.03
C ASP A 237 7.85 -14.76 -16.13
N HIS A 238 7.36 -13.59 -16.55
CA HIS A 238 6.47 -12.75 -15.76
C HIS A 238 5.18 -13.47 -15.33
N ALA A 239 4.47 -14.08 -16.27
CA ALA A 239 3.23 -14.80 -15.98
C ALA A 239 3.47 -16.04 -15.10
N GLU A 240 4.61 -16.72 -15.27
CA GLU A 240 4.96 -17.88 -14.46
C GLU A 240 5.32 -17.50 -13.02
N ALA A 241 5.97 -16.36 -12.79
CA ALA A 241 6.18 -15.81 -11.46
C ALA A 241 4.85 -15.53 -10.73
N ILE A 242 3.87 -14.94 -11.42
CA ILE A 242 2.53 -14.72 -10.87
C ILE A 242 1.88 -16.05 -10.49
N LYS A 243 1.87 -17.03 -11.41
CA LYS A 243 1.29 -18.36 -11.17
C LYS A 243 1.96 -19.08 -10.01
N ARG A 244 3.28 -18.96 -9.85
CA ARG A 244 4.03 -19.56 -8.74
C ARG A 244 3.60 -19.00 -7.39
N ILE A 245 3.42 -17.68 -7.29
CA ILE A 245 2.90 -17.06 -6.06
C ILE A 245 1.47 -17.53 -5.79
N LEU A 246 0.61 -17.55 -6.81
CA LEU A 246 -0.77 -18.00 -6.67
C LEU A 246 -0.85 -19.46 -6.20
N ALA A 247 -0.03 -20.36 -6.74
CA ALA A 247 0.04 -21.76 -6.32
C ALA A 247 0.45 -21.90 -4.83
N TRP A 248 1.39 -21.07 -4.37
CA TRP A 248 1.73 -20.99 -2.95
C TRP A 248 0.53 -20.54 -2.11
N LEU A 249 -0.17 -19.48 -2.52
CA LEU A 249 -1.35 -18.99 -1.80
C LEU A 249 -2.48 -20.02 -1.79
N ASP A 250 -2.70 -20.74 -2.88
CA ASP A 250 -3.71 -21.81 -2.97
C ASP A 250 -3.41 -22.94 -1.98
N THR A 251 -2.13 -23.33 -1.85
CA THR A 251 -1.68 -24.37 -0.91
C THR A 251 -2.03 -24.03 0.55
N TRP A 252 -1.94 -22.74 0.91
CA TRP A 252 -2.13 -22.29 2.29
C TRP A 252 -3.50 -21.67 2.55
N GLN A 253 -4.41 -21.68 1.58
CA GLN A 253 -5.78 -21.24 1.75
C GLN A 253 -6.49 -22.11 2.78
N GLN A 254 -7.17 -21.48 3.73
CA GLN A 254 -7.94 -22.14 4.78
C GLN A 254 -9.42 -21.73 4.70
N GLU A 255 -10.29 -22.60 5.20
CA GLU A 255 -11.71 -22.31 5.36
C GLU A 255 -12.05 -22.15 6.85
N SER A 256 -13.04 -21.31 7.13
CA SER A 256 -13.62 -21.14 8.45
C SER A 256 -15.12 -20.85 8.34
N ARG A 257 -15.83 -20.83 9.47
CA ARG A 257 -17.22 -20.37 9.50
C ARG A 257 -17.39 -18.92 8.99
N GLY A 258 -16.36 -18.09 9.13
CA GLY A 258 -16.34 -16.70 8.68
C GLY A 258 -15.89 -16.51 7.23
N GLY A 259 -15.67 -17.60 6.49
CA GLY A 259 -15.18 -17.59 5.11
C GLY A 259 -13.72 -18.01 4.98
N VAL A 260 -13.19 -17.78 3.79
CA VAL A 260 -11.82 -18.12 3.40
C VAL A 260 -10.82 -17.18 4.08
N TRP A 261 -9.68 -17.72 4.51
CA TRP A 261 -8.60 -16.95 5.09
C TRP A 261 -7.23 -17.55 4.78
N TRP A 262 -6.19 -16.76 5.01
CA TRP A 262 -4.79 -17.17 4.89
C TRP A 262 -4.03 -16.77 6.15
N PRO A 263 -3.06 -17.58 6.61
CA PRO A 263 -2.10 -17.16 7.62
C PRO A 263 -1.32 -15.93 7.14
N TYR A 264 -0.99 -15.00 8.04
CA TYR A 264 -0.13 -13.84 7.70
C TYR A 264 1.27 -14.24 7.22
N TRP A 265 1.71 -15.45 7.58
CA TRP A 265 2.97 -16.04 7.18
C TRP A 265 2.92 -17.54 7.44
N ILE A 266 3.84 -18.26 6.79
CA ILE A 266 4.11 -19.67 7.06
C ILE A 266 5.51 -19.76 7.65
N THR A 267 5.62 -20.16 8.92
CA THR A 267 6.90 -20.38 9.59
C THR A 267 7.52 -21.71 9.21
N ARG A 268 8.82 -21.91 9.51
CA ARG A 268 9.48 -23.22 9.30
C ARG A 268 8.70 -24.37 9.95
N ALA A 269 8.32 -24.19 11.22
CA ALA A 269 7.59 -25.20 11.97
C ALA A 269 6.22 -25.54 11.35
N GLN A 270 5.55 -24.57 10.72
CA GLN A 270 4.28 -24.78 10.01
C GLN A 270 4.50 -25.47 8.66
N LEU A 271 5.56 -25.11 7.93
CA LEU A 271 5.95 -25.77 6.68
C LEU A 271 6.25 -27.26 6.92
N ASP A 272 6.91 -27.58 8.03
CA ASP A 272 7.26 -28.96 8.42
C ASP A 272 6.10 -29.72 9.09
N GLY A 273 4.94 -29.07 9.29
CA GLY A 273 3.75 -29.67 9.92
C GLY A 273 3.88 -29.89 11.44
N THR A 274 4.93 -29.37 12.07
CA THR A 274 5.18 -29.48 13.52
C THR A 274 4.38 -28.48 14.36
N GLN A 275 3.85 -27.44 13.73
CA GLN A 275 3.01 -26.43 14.39
C GLN A 275 1.76 -26.14 13.56
N ALA A 276 0.63 -25.94 14.26
CA ALA A 276 -0.63 -25.57 13.64
C ALA A 276 -0.62 -24.13 13.09
N LEU A 277 -1.49 -23.87 12.12
CA LEU A 277 -1.75 -22.53 11.58
C LEU A 277 -2.51 -21.68 12.61
N VAL A 278 -2.29 -20.36 12.57
CA VAL A 278 -2.94 -19.39 13.47
C VAL A 278 -3.87 -18.49 12.65
N GLY A 279 -5.16 -18.51 12.95
CA GLY A 279 -6.16 -17.63 12.34
C GLY A 279 -7.60 -18.16 12.45
N PRO A 280 -8.58 -17.49 11.80
CA PRO A 280 -8.42 -16.28 10.98
C PRO A 280 -7.99 -15.05 11.79
N GLN A 281 -7.20 -14.18 11.17
CA GLN A 281 -6.70 -12.92 11.74
C GLN A 281 -7.47 -11.72 11.13
N ARG A 282 -7.15 -10.50 11.56
CA ARG A 282 -7.80 -9.27 11.07
C ARG A 282 -7.71 -9.19 9.54
N PRO A 283 -8.84 -8.98 8.82
CA PRO A 283 -8.82 -8.98 7.36
C PRO A 283 -8.47 -7.58 6.81
N SER A 284 -7.24 -7.12 7.06
CA SER A 284 -6.78 -5.77 6.65
C SER A 284 -6.14 -5.73 5.26
N TRP A 285 -5.88 -4.52 4.75
CA TRP A 285 -5.06 -4.33 3.55
C TRP A 285 -3.63 -4.83 3.78
N CYS A 286 -2.96 -4.39 4.84
CA CYS A 286 -1.54 -4.69 5.06
C CYS A 286 -1.25 -6.18 5.28
N TYR A 287 -2.13 -6.86 6.03
CA TYR A 287 -2.09 -8.28 6.32
C TYR A 287 -3.52 -8.80 6.41
N GLY A 288 -3.76 -9.98 5.83
CA GLY A 288 -5.02 -10.68 5.91
C GLY A 288 -5.80 -10.73 4.61
N THR A 289 -7.03 -11.25 4.72
CA THR A 289 -7.84 -11.68 3.57
C THR A 289 -8.14 -10.55 2.59
N ALA A 290 -8.38 -9.31 3.03
CA ALA A 290 -8.75 -8.22 2.14
C ALA A 290 -7.62 -7.87 1.15
N GLY A 291 -6.40 -7.64 1.65
CA GLY A 291 -5.24 -7.37 0.80
C GLY A 291 -4.89 -8.54 -0.11
N LEU A 292 -4.96 -9.78 0.40
CA LEU A 292 -4.65 -10.99 -0.37
C LEU A 292 -5.68 -11.26 -1.49
N ALA A 293 -6.97 -11.11 -1.21
CA ALA A 293 -8.01 -11.31 -2.20
C ALA A 293 -7.95 -10.22 -3.29
N HIS A 294 -7.60 -8.98 -2.94
CA HIS A 294 -7.34 -7.91 -3.91
C HIS A 294 -6.15 -8.24 -4.81
N ALA A 295 -5.02 -8.67 -4.25
CA ALA A 295 -3.84 -9.09 -5.03
C ALA A 295 -4.17 -10.24 -6.00
N GLN A 296 -4.96 -11.22 -5.55
CA GLN A 296 -5.41 -12.32 -6.39
C GLN A 296 -6.41 -11.89 -7.47
N LEU A 297 -7.26 -10.91 -7.19
CA LEU A 297 -8.20 -10.35 -8.17
C LEU A 297 -7.43 -9.73 -9.34
N LEU A 298 -6.47 -8.87 -9.04
CA LEU A 298 -5.62 -8.23 -10.04
C LEU A 298 -4.81 -9.26 -10.84
N ALA A 299 -4.23 -10.24 -10.15
CA ALA A 299 -3.49 -11.32 -10.81
C ALA A 299 -4.38 -12.17 -11.72
N ALA A 300 -5.61 -12.45 -11.30
CA ALA A 300 -6.59 -13.19 -12.10
C ALA A 300 -6.99 -12.41 -13.36
N SER A 301 -7.26 -11.11 -13.22
CA SER A 301 -7.58 -10.23 -14.34
C SER A 301 -6.43 -10.18 -15.36
N ALA A 302 -5.20 -9.94 -14.88
CA ALA A 302 -4.00 -9.88 -15.72
C ALA A 302 -3.68 -11.21 -16.45
N LEU A 303 -4.05 -12.36 -15.87
CA LEU A 303 -3.87 -13.68 -16.48
C LEU A 303 -5.08 -14.16 -17.31
N GLY A 304 -6.20 -13.44 -17.28
CA GLY A 304 -7.47 -13.90 -17.87
C GLY A 304 -8.11 -15.11 -17.16
N ASP A 305 -7.82 -15.32 -15.87
CA ASP A 305 -8.37 -16.41 -15.04
C ASP A 305 -9.72 -16.01 -14.43
N ASN A 306 -10.78 -16.15 -15.25
CA ASN A 306 -12.15 -15.79 -14.86
C ASN A 306 -12.63 -16.51 -13.58
N ASP A 307 -12.27 -17.78 -13.39
CA ASP A 307 -12.69 -18.56 -12.23
C ASP A 307 -12.08 -18.00 -10.94
N ARG A 308 -10.79 -17.65 -10.96
CA ARG A 308 -10.14 -16.99 -9.83
C ARG A 308 -10.68 -15.60 -9.60
N GLN A 309 -11.01 -14.85 -10.65
CA GLN A 309 -11.62 -13.52 -10.53
C GLN A 309 -12.94 -13.60 -9.75
N VAL A 310 -13.82 -14.54 -10.11
CA VAL A 310 -15.10 -14.77 -9.41
C VAL A 310 -14.87 -15.17 -7.95
N ARG A 311 -13.91 -16.07 -7.67
CA ARG A 311 -13.57 -16.47 -6.29
C ARG A 311 -13.05 -15.29 -5.48
N ALA A 312 -12.14 -14.48 -6.02
CA ALA A 312 -11.58 -13.31 -5.34
C ALA A 312 -12.66 -12.27 -5.02
N HIS A 313 -13.56 -11.98 -5.96
CA HIS A 313 -14.72 -11.11 -5.72
C HIS A 313 -15.62 -11.62 -4.59
N LYS A 314 -15.89 -12.92 -4.55
CA LYS A 314 -16.67 -13.53 -3.47
C LYS A 314 -15.97 -13.38 -2.13
N VAL A 315 -14.67 -13.69 -2.06
CA VAL A 315 -13.87 -13.56 -0.84
C VAL A 315 -13.85 -12.13 -0.32
N LEU A 316 -13.70 -11.12 -1.19
CA LEU A 316 -13.79 -9.71 -0.80
C LEU A 316 -15.18 -9.36 -0.24
N THR A 317 -16.24 -9.77 -0.92
CA THR A 317 -17.63 -9.52 -0.49
C THR A 317 -17.93 -10.12 0.88
N ASP A 318 -17.52 -11.36 1.11
CA ASP A 318 -17.66 -12.05 2.39
C ASP A 318 -16.81 -11.36 3.47
N THR A 319 -15.58 -10.97 3.12
CA THR A 319 -14.65 -10.28 4.03
C THR A 319 -15.24 -8.97 4.55
N PHE A 320 -15.77 -8.12 3.67
CA PHE A 320 -16.36 -6.84 4.07
C PHE A 320 -17.63 -7.03 4.91
N SER A 321 -18.42 -8.04 4.59
CA SER A 321 -19.61 -8.39 5.36
C SER A 321 -19.24 -8.85 6.77
N THR A 322 -18.24 -9.73 6.89
CA THR A 322 -17.73 -10.23 8.19
C THR A 322 -17.07 -9.12 9.01
N ALA A 323 -16.30 -8.22 8.40
CA ALA A 323 -15.69 -7.09 9.09
C ALA A 323 -16.72 -6.16 9.76
N LEU A 324 -17.92 -6.04 9.17
CA LEU A 324 -19.02 -5.24 9.72
C LEU A 324 -19.81 -5.99 10.82
N THR A 325 -19.95 -7.31 10.73
CA THR A 325 -20.79 -8.09 11.66
C THR A 325 -20.03 -8.64 12.86
N ALA A 326 -18.77 -9.02 12.66
CA ALA A 326 -17.93 -9.63 13.70
C ALA A 326 -17.07 -8.63 14.47
N GLY A 327 -17.00 -7.37 14.03
CA GLY A 327 -16.22 -6.32 14.70
C GLY A 327 -14.71 -6.61 14.74
N THR A 328 -14.19 -7.34 13.76
CA THR A 328 -12.76 -7.75 13.69
C THR A 328 -11.82 -6.61 13.30
N VAL A 329 -12.38 -5.46 12.92
CA VAL A 329 -11.68 -4.21 12.58
C VAL A 329 -12.16 -3.14 13.55
N ALA A 330 -11.23 -2.43 14.17
CA ALA A 330 -11.53 -1.46 15.23
C ALA A 330 -11.11 -0.02 14.87
N ASP A 331 -10.12 0.14 13.99
CA ASP A 331 -9.58 1.45 13.64
C ASP A 331 -10.11 1.99 12.31
N SER A 332 -9.87 3.28 12.07
CA SER A 332 -10.32 4.00 10.87
C SER A 332 -9.24 4.15 9.81
N SER A 333 -8.07 3.52 9.96
CA SER A 333 -6.91 3.75 9.09
C SER A 333 -7.06 3.20 7.68
N LEU A 334 -6.15 3.64 6.79
CA LEU A 334 -5.94 3.03 5.48
C LEU A 334 -5.26 1.65 5.60
N CYS A 335 -4.26 1.55 6.48
CA CYS A 335 -3.41 0.36 6.60
C CYS A 335 -4.21 -0.90 6.97
N HIS A 336 -5.08 -0.75 7.97
CA HIS A 336 -5.74 -1.90 8.57
C HIS A 336 -7.13 -1.62 9.16
N GLY A 337 -7.68 -0.46 8.84
CA GLY A 337 -8.98 0.00 9.32
C GLY A 337 -10.07 0.02 8.26
N TYR A 338 -11.21 0.57 8.66
CA TYR A 338 -12.39 0.69 7.81
C TYR A 338 -12.18 1.56 6.57
N ALA A 339 -11.29 2.56 6.60
CA ALA A 339 -11.02 3.38 5.42
C ALA A 339 -10.33 2.56 4.32
N GLY A 340 -9.37 1.72 4.68
CA GLY A 340 -8.73 0.79 3.74
C GLY A 340 -9.71 -0.20 3.13
N LEU A 341 -10.62 -0.76 3.94
CA LEU A 341 -11.67 -1.66 3.44
C LEU A 341 -12.67 -0.94 2.53
N ALA A 342 -13.10 0.28 2.89
CA ALA A 342 -14.03 1.06 2.08
C ALA A 342 -13.44 1.41 0.70
N LEU A 343 -12.14 1.70 0.65
CA LEU A 343 -11.42 1.92 -0.61
C LEU A 343 -11.34 0.67 -1.47
N LEU A 344 -10.92 -0.46 -0.88
CA LEU A 344 -10.89 -1.74 -1.60
C LEU A 344 -12.28 -2.06 -2.15
N ALA A 345 -13.31 -1.96 -1.31
CA ALA A 345 -14.69 -2.19 -1.70
C ALA A 345 -15.15 -1.34 -2.89
N HIS A 346 -14.79 -0.05 -2.89
CA HIS A 346 -15.09 0.84 -4.00
C HIS A 346 -14.32 0.45 -5.27
N ASN A 347 -13.00 0.27 -5.16
CA ASN A 347 -12.12 0.06 -6.31
C ASN A 347 -12.35 -1.28 -6.99
N THR A 348 -12.79 -2.30 -6.24
CA THR A 348 -13.14 -3.62 -6.79
C THR A 348 -14.63 -3.76 -7.10
N GLY A 349 -15.45 -2.74 -6.82
CA GLY A 349 -16.91 -2.81 -6.98
C GLY A 349 -17.57 -3.88 -6.09
N THR A 350 -16.95 -4.26 -4.98
CA THR A 350 -17.46 -5.30 -4.07
C THR A 350 -17.83 -4.75 -2.70
N GLY A 351 -19.02 -5.08 -2.21
CA GLY A 351 -19.49 -4.60 -0.90
C GLY A 351 -20.11 -3.19 -0.92
N ASP A 352 -20.60 -2.76 0.25
CA ASP A 352 -21.25 -1.46 0.41
C ASP A 352 -20.32 -0.48 1.11
N THR A 353 -19.64 0.35 0.32
CA THR A 353 -18.75 1.43 0.81
C THR A 353 -19.42 2.29 1.88
N ARG A 354 -20.74 2.55 1.77
CA ARG A 354 -21.44 3.39 2.76
C ARG A 354 -21.48 2.72 4.13
N ARG A 355 -21.66 1.40 4.18
CA ARG A 355 -21.65 0.64 5.43
C ARG A 355 -20.24 0.58 6.01
N LEU A 356 -19.21 0.47 5.18
CA LEU A 356 -17.81 0.49 5.61
C LEU A 356 -17.35 1.87 6.11
N CYS A 357 -17.90 2.97 5.58
CA CYS A 357 -17.63 4.30 6.11
C CYS A 357 -18.38 4.60 7.43
N ALA A 358 -19.50 3.93 7.71
CA ALA A 358 -20.36 4.25 8.84
C ALA A 358 -19.67 4.20 10.23
N PRO A 359 -18.77 3.23 10.52
CA PRO A 359 -17.99 3.24 11.77
C PRO A 359 -17.09 4.47 11.94
N ILE A 360 -16.62 5.05 10.83
CA ILE A 360 -15.71 6.21 10.83
C ILE A 360 -16.49 7.51 11.12
N VAL A 361 -17.72 7.60 10.61
CA VAL A 361 -18.57 8.81 10.67
C VAL A 361 -19.79 8.63 11.57
N ASN A 362 -19.61 7.90 12.67
CA ASN A 362 -20.68 7.57 13.60
C ASN A 362 -21.22 8.81 14.35
N ASP A 363 -20.38 9.83 14.58
CA ASP A 363 -20.82 11.11 15.16
C ASP A 363 -21.64 11.93 14.17
N ASN A 364 -22.59 12.66 14.74
CA ASN A 364 -23.40 13.61 13.97
C ASN A 364 -22.67 14.93 13.72
N ASP A 365 -21.66 15.25 14.54
CA ASP A 365 -20.84 16.45 14.40
C ASP A 365 -19.52 16.10 13.69
N PRO A 366 -19.30 16.59 12.45
CA PRO A 366 -18.08 16.32 11.70
C PRO A 366 -16.80 16.81 12.37
N ASP A 367 -16.84 17.92 13.11
CA ASP A 367 -15.67 18.48 13.78
C ASP A 367 -15.25 17.60 14.97
N VAL A 368 -16.23 17.07 15.70
CA VAL A 368 -15.96 16.11 16.80
C VAL A 368 -15.35 14.82 16.25
N ALA A 369 -15.89 14.29 15.15
CA ALA A 369 -15.34 13.10 14.50
C ALA A 369 -13.91 13.35 14.01
N ALA A 370 -13.67 14.49 13.35
CA ALA A 370 -12.35 14.88 12.84
C ALA A 370 -11.33 15.04 13.97
N HIS A 371 -11.71 15.74 15.05
CA HIS A 371 -10.87 15.90 16.22
C HIS A 371 -10.49 14.55 16.82
N ARG A 372 -11.46 13.65 17.02
CA ARG A 372 -11.19 12.30 17.53
C ARG A 372 -10.20 11.54 16.66
N LEU A 373 -10.41 11.52 15.34
CA LEU A 373 -9.51 10.83 14.40
C LEU A 373 -8.07 11.33 14.53
N LEU A 374 -7.88 12.65 14.65
CA LEU A 374 -6.55 13.25 14.79
C LEU A 374 -5.93 12.99 16.16
N THR A 375 -6.72 12.97 17.24
CA THR A 375 -6.20 12.70 18.59
C THR A 375 -5.85 11.24 18.82
N GLU A 376 -6.64 10.31 18.27
CA GLU A 376 -6.44 8.87 18.47
C GLU A 376 -5.33 8.33 17.54
N SER A 377 -5.36 8.74 16.27
CA SER A 377 -4.53 8.14 15.23
C SER A 377 -3.39 9.04 14.74
N GLY A 378 -3.38 10.31 15.15
CA GLY A 378 -2.39 11.30 14.70
C GLY A 378 -2.66 11.84 13.29
N ILE A 379 -1.75 12.69 12.81
CA ILE A 379 -1.89 13.42 11.54
C ILE A 379 -1.56 12.58 10.30
N GLY A 380 -1.00 11.38 10.49
CA GLY A 380 -0.41 10.59 9.43
C GLY A 380 -1.39 10.16 8.33
N PHE A 381 -0.83 9.66 7.23
CA PHE A 381 -1.61 9.15 6.11
C PHE A 381 -1.93 7.67 6.26
N LEU A 382 -0.94 6.82 6.50
CA LEU A 382 -1.15 5.37 6.45
C LEU A 382 -2.03 4.89 7.61
N GLU A 383 -1.82 5.45 8.81
CA GLU A 383 -2.55 5.08 10.02
C GLU A 383 -3.38 6.22 10.63
N GLY A 384 -3.13 7.47 10.20
CA GLY A 384 -3.69 8.67 10.82
C GLY A 384 -4.89 9.28 10.08
N GLY A 385 -5.33 10.42 10.62
CA GLY A 385 -6.52 11.13 10.15
C GLY A 385 -6.41 11.62 8.70
N ALA A 386 -5.22 11.99 8.21
CA ALA A 386 -5.07 12.49 6.84
C ALA A 386 -5.43 11.44 5.79
N GLY A 387 -5.07 10.17 6.00
CA GLY A 387 -5.43 9.11 5.06
C GLY A 387 -6.88 8.66 5.20
N THR A 388 -7.41 8.63 6.42
CA THR A 388 -8.85 8.42 6.62
C THR A 388 -9.65 9.50 5.88
N ALA A 389 -9.26 10.77 6.01
CA ALA A 389 -9.88 11.89 5.30
C ALA A 389 -9.70 11.78 3.78
N MET A 390 -8.54 11.34 3.29
CA MET A 390 -8.32 11.10 1.86
C MET A 390 -9.27 10.04 1.31
N ALA A 391 -9.45 8.92 2.03
CA ALA A 391 -10.40 7.89 1.63
C ALA A 391 -11.82 8.44 1.54
N LEU A 392 -12.28 9.10 2.61
CA LEU A 392 -13.63 9.67 2.66
C LEU A 392 -13.85 10.73 1.56
N HIS A 393 -12.85 11.58 1.30
CA HIS A 393 -12.88 12.57 0.22
C HIS A 393 -12.98 11.88 -1.15
N SER A 394 -12.13 10.90 -1.44
CA SER A 394 -12.13 10.19 -2.72
C SER A 394 -13.46 9.47 -2.97
N LEU A 395 -13.99 8.79 -1.96
CA LEU A 395 -15.24 8.02 -2.04
C LEU A 395 -16.50 8.91 -2.17
N THR A 396 -16.38 10.21 -1.91
CA THR A 396 -17.49 11.17 -2.01
C THR A 396 -17.34 12.15 -3.16
N THR A 397 -16.17 12.17 -3.81
CA THR A 397 -15.91 12.94 -5.03
C THR A 397 -16.52 12.22 -6.24
N ALA A 398 -17.15 12.96 -7.15
CA ALA A 398 -17.86 12.36 -8.29
C ALA A 398 -16.92 11.69 -9.31
N SER A 399 -15.70 12.20 -9.45
CA SER A 399 -14.66 11.67 -10.35
C SER A 399 -13.30 11.80 -9.68
N PRO A 400 -13.02 10.98 -8.66
CA PRO A 400 -11.77 11.04 -7.92
C PRO A 400 -10.60 10.64 -8.82
N HIS A 401 -9.47 11.31 -8.65
CA HIS A 401 -8.21 10.87 -9.22
C HIS A 401 -7.64 9.75 -8.34
N TRP A 402 -7.31 8.60 -8.92
CA TRP A 402 -6.82 7.44 -8.17
C TRP A 402 -5.29 7.32 -8.15
N GLY A 403 -4.55 8.21 -8.82
CA GLY A 403 -3.08 8.16 -8.80
C GLY A 403 -2.48 8.23 -7.39
N TRP A 404 -3.18 8.86 -6.44
CA TRP A 404 -2.76 8.88 -5.05
C TRP A 404 -2.82 7.51 -4.38
N SER A 405 -3.62 6.54 -4.83
CA SER A 405 -3.77 5.21 -4.21
C SER A 405 -2.76 4.18 -4.74
N ALA A 406 -1.97 4.54 -5.75
CA ALA A 406 -0.93 3.69 -6.32
C ALA A 406 0.10 3.21 -5.27
N PHE A 407 0.41 4.03 -4.25
CA PHE A 407 1.31 3.64 -3.16
C PHE A 407 0.74 2.51 -2.27
N LEU A 408 -0.59 2.30 -2.25
CA LEU A 408 -1.23 1.17 -1.59
C LEU A 408 -1.42 -0.04 -2.51
N LEU A 409 -1.07 0.06 -3.80
CA LEU A 409 -1.37 -0.96 -4.80
C LEU A 409 -2.88 -1.28 -4.88
N THR A 410 -3.72 -0.26 -4.65
CA THR A 410 -5.20 -0.41 -4.64
C THR A 410 -5.91 0.33 -5.76
N ALA A 411 -5.19 0.96 -6.70
CA ALA A 411 -5.81 1.66 -7.82
C ALA A 411 -6.77 0.73 -8.61
N PRO A 412 -7.93 1.23 -9.08
CA PRO A 412 -8.82 0.45 -9.95
C PRO A 412 -8.12 -0.01 -11.24
N GLU A 413 -8.46 -1.20 -11.74
CA GLU A 413 -7.84 -1.81 -12.94
C GLU A 413 -7.87 -0.91 -14.19
N GLU A 414 -8.94 -0.13 -14.37
CA GLU A 414 -9.11 0.76 -15.52
C GLU A 414 -8.45 2.13 -15.35
N SER A 415 -7.83 2.41 -14.19
CA SER A 415 -7.18 3.69 -13.96
C SER A 415 -5.90 3.79 -14.79
N PRO A 416 -5.65 4.92 -15.48
CA PRO A 416 -4.33 5.17 -16.02
C PRO A 416 -3.31 5.16 -14.86
N LEU A 417 -2.11 4.62 -15.09
CA LEU A 417 -1.05 4.64 -14.09
C LEU A 417 -0.61 6.08 -13.74
N SER A 418 -0.86 7.05 -14.62
CA SER A 418 -0.41 8.45 -14.56
C SER A 418 -1.55 9.44 -14.38
#